data_AF-A0A7W7K8N7-F1
#
_entry.id   AF-A0A7W7K8N7-F1
#
_cell.length_a   1.000
_cell.length_b   1.000
_cell.length_c   1.000
_cell.angle_alpha   90.00
_cell.angle_beta   90.00
_cell.angle_gamma   90.00
#
_symmetry.space_group_name_H-M   'P 1'
#
loop_
_entity.id
_entity.type
_entity.pdbx_description
1 polymer ?
#
loop_
_entity_poly.entity_id
_entity_poly.type
_entity_poly.pdbx_seq_one_letter_code
_entity_poly.pdbx_strand_id
1 'polypeptide(L)'
;MRHMLVSAGASAAAIGLSQLDNPFLDESEFPRMTGEPISTWANKVIAWDEGWKIARRIAADLDLRAHLTASRPDEAIPVIEPIVSAVQQCRLGEAA
;
A
#
# COMPACT_ATOMS: atom_id res chain seq x y z
N MET A 1 -1.25 -12.07 -14.17
CA MET A 1 -0.87 -12.86 -12.97
C MET A 1 0.03 -12.08 -12.00
N ARG A 2 1.12 -11.42 -12.45
CA ARG A 2 2.01 -10.62 -11.57
C ARG A 2 1.29 -9.66 -10.60
N HIS A 3 0.34 -8.86 -11.08
CA HIS A 3 -0.40 -7.91 -10.23
C HIS A 3 -1.17 -8.57 -9.06
N MET A 4 -1.65 -9.81 -9.23
CA MET A 4 -2.33 -10.54 -8.16
C MET A 4 -1.36 -10.96 -7.05
N LEU A 5 -0.14 -11.34 -7.41
CA LEU A 5 0.90 -11.72 -6.44
C LEU A 5 1.38 -10.51 -5.64
N VAL A 6 1.57 -9.37 -6.31
CA VAL A 6 1.87 -8.09 -5.64
C VAL A 6 0.75 -7.73 -4.66
N SER A 7 -0.51 -7.82 -5.08
CA SER A 7 -1.66 -7.55 -4.20
C SER A 7 -1.71 -8.51 -3.00
N ALA A 8 -1.42 -9.80 -3.21
CA ALA A 8 -1.36 -10.80 -2.16
C ALA A 8 -0.25 -10.49 -1.13
N GLY A 9 0.95 -10.12 -1.59
CA GLY A 9 2.04 -9.71 -0.71
C GLY A 9 1.73 -8.45 0.09
N ALA A 10 1.09 -7.45 -0.55
CA ALA A 10 0.65 -6.25 0.14
C ALA A 10 -0.39 -6.54 1.22
N SER A 11 -1.34 -7.43 0.93
CA SER A 11 -2.37 -7.89 1.88
C SER A 11 -1.75 -8.65 3.06
N ALA A 12 -0.78 -9.52 2.80
CA ALA A 12 -0.05 -10.27 3.82
C ALA A 12 0.67 -9.33 4.81
N ALA A 13 1.35 -8.30 4.31
CA ALA A 13 1.98 -7.29 5.16
C ALA A 13 0.94 -6.54 6.02
N ALA A 14 -0.22 -6.21 5.46
CA ALA A 14 -1.28 -5.49 6.16
C ALA A 14 -1.88 -6.29 7.33
N ILE A 15 -1.92 -7.63 7.22
CA ILE A 15 -2.41 -8.51 8.30
C ILE A 15 -1.29 -8.95 9.27
N GLY A 16 -0.08 -8.39 9.14
CA GLY A 16 1.03 -8.64 10.07
C GLY A 16 1.87 -9.88 9.78
N LEU A 17 1.71 -10.52 8.62
CA LEU A 17 2.59 -11.62 8.22
C LEU A 17 4.01 -11.13 7.95
N SER A 18 4.97 -11.99 8.24
CA SER A 18 6.38 -11.76 7.97
C SER A 18 6.69 -11.96 6.48
N GLN A 19 7.85 -11.46 6.05
CA GLN A 19 8.34 -11.68 4.68
C GLN A 19 8.60 -13.17 4.38
N LEU A 20 8.88 -13.97 5.42
CA LEU A 20 9.13 -15.41 5.32
C LEU A 20 7.84 -16.22 5.13
N ASP A 21 6.68 -15.63 5.40
CA ASP A 21 5.36 -16.24 5.14
C ASP A 21 4.95 -16.14 3.65
N ASN A 22 5.92 -15.89 2.76
CA ASN A 22 5.71 -15.95 1.33
C ASN A 22 5.39 -17.41 0.95
N PRO A 23 4.21 -17.69 0.36
CA PRO A 23 3.77 -19.06 0.10
C PRO A 23 4.70 -19.82 -0.85
N PHE A 24 5.43 -19.12 -1.72
CA PHE A 24 6.36 -19.74 -2.67
C PHE A 24 7.69 -20.16 -2.02
N LEU A 25 7.90 -19.85 -0.73
CA LEU A 25 9.03 -20.35 0.05
C LEU A 25 8.74 -21.69 0.74
N ASP A 26 7.50 -22.18 0.65
CA ASP A 26 7.17 -23.53 1.10
C ASP A 26 7.87 -24.59 0.22
N GLU A 27 8.36 -25.65 0.84
CA GLU A 27 9.11 -26.71 0.14
C GLU A 27 8.28 -27.35 -0.98
N SER A 28 6.96 -27.47 -0.80
CA SER A 28 6.05 -28.02 -1.81
C SER A 28 5.96 -27.17 -3.08
N GLU A 29 6.27 -25.88 -2.99
CA GLU A 29 6.23 -24.92 -4.10
C GLU A 29 7.58 -24.77 -4.81
N PHE A 30 8.64 -25.43 -4.33
CA PHE A 30 9.95 -25.33 -4.97
C PHE A 30 9.98 -25.93 -6.38
N PRO A 31 10.79 -25.38 -7.29
CA PRO A 31 10.93 -25.88 -8.67
C PRO A 31 11.23 -27.38 -8.76
N ARG A 32 12.00 -27.92 -7.81
CA ARG A 32 12.31 -29.36 -7.74
C ARG A 32 11.07 -30.23 -7.49
N MET A 33 10.08 -29.70 -6.79
CA MET A 33 8.84 -30.39 -6.42
C MET A 33 7.74 -30.17 -7.47
N THR A 34 7.57 -28.95 -7.94
CA THR A 34 6.52 -28.58 -8.90
C THR A 34 6.90 -28.86 -10.36
N GLY A 35 8.19 -29.01 -10.65
CA GLY A 35 8.72 -29.17 -12.00
C GLY A 35 8.69 -27.89 -12.84
N GLU A 36 8.34 -26.75 -12.24
CA GLU A 36 8.33 -25.47 -12.97
C GLU A 36 9.75 -24.93 -13.21
N PRO A 37 9.97 -24.09 -14.24
CA PRO A 37 11.24 -23.42 -14.41
C PRO A 37 11.58 -22.52 -13.21
N ILE A 38 12.84 -22.54 -12.78
CA ILE A 38 13.34 -21.72 -11.66
C ILE A 38 13.01 -20.23 -11.87
N SER A 39 13.10 -19.74 -13.12
CA SER A 39 12.75 -18.35 -13.46
C SER A 39 11.28 -18.03 -13.22
N THR A 40 10.37 -18.98 -13.49
CA THR A 40 8.94 -18.80 -13.24
C THR A 40 8.65 -18.71 -11.76
N TRP A 41 9.20 -19.64 -10.97
CA TRP A 41 9.10 -19.61 -9.50
C TRP A 41 9.69 -18.32 -8.92
N ALA A 42 10.90 -17.94 -9.32
CA ALA A 42 11.56 -16.73 -8.84
C ALA A 42 10.73 -15.48 -9.13
N ASN A 43 10.10 -15.39 -10.30
CA ASN A 43 9.21 -14.28 -10.63
C ASN A 43 7.98 -14.20 -9.71
N LYS A 44 7.46 -15.35 -9.24
CA LYS A 44 6.35 -15.37 -8.27
C LYS A 44 6.80 -14.87 -6.90
N VAL A 45 7.94 -15.39 -6.42
CA VAL A 45 8.56 -14.97 -5.15
C VAL A 45 8.80 -13.46 -5.15
N ILE A 46 9.44 -12.94 -6.20
CA ILE A 46 9.75 -11.51 -6.35
C ILE A 46 8.49 -10.67 -6.39
N ALA A 47 7.48 -11.07 -7.18
CA ALA A 47 6.25 -10.30 -7.30
C ALA A 47 5.49 -10.19 -5.97
N TRP A 48 5.43 -11.27 -5.19
CA TRP A 48 4.83 -11.24 -3.85
C TRP A 48 5.66 -10.37 -2.90
N ASP A 49 6.98 -10.53 -2.91
CA ASP A 49 7.91 -9.79 -2.06
C ASP A 49 7.88 -8.27 -2.33
N GLU A 50 7.79 -7.86 -3.60
CA GLU A 50 7.60 -6.46 -4.00
C GLU A 50 6.36 -5.85 -3.34
N GLY A 51 5.22 -6.55 -3.39
CA GLY A 51 3.98 -6.10 -2.78
C GLY A 51 4.08 -5.95 -1.27
N TRP A 52 4.69 -6.93 -0.60
CA TRP A 52 4.90 -6.91 0.85
C TRP A 52 5.77 -5.72 1.27
N LYS A 53 6.88 -5.48 0.56
CA LYS A 53 7.80 -4.36 0.82
C LYS A 53 7.13 -3.00 0.61
N ILE A 54 6.33 -2.85 -0.44
CA ILE A 54 5.59 -1.61 -0.71
C ILE A 54 4.62 -1.31 0.43
N ALA A 55 3.83 -2.30 0.86
CA ALA A 55 2.88 -2.12 1.96
C ALA A 55 3.57 -1.76 3.28
N ARG A 56 4.69 -2.42 3.62
CA ARG A 56 5.48 -2.08 4.80
C ARG A 56 6.04 -0.67 4.76
N ARG A 57 6.48 -0.21 3.59
CA ARG A 57 6.99 1.15 3.41
C ARG A 57 5.88 2.19 3.59
N ILE A 58 4.71 1.96 3.01
CA ILE A 58 3.54 2.83 3.19
C ILE A 58 3.13 2.89 4.66
N ALA A 59 3.08 1.74 5.34
CA ALA A 59 2.75 1.70 6.77
C ALA A 59 3.76 2.50 7.62
N ALA A 60 5.06 2.34 7.36
CA ALA A 60 6.11 3.10 8.05
C ALA A 60 6.00 4.62 7.78
N ASP A 61 5.73 5.02 6.54
CA ASP A 61 5.57 6.44 6.18
C ASP A 61 4.32 7.05 6.86
N LEU A 62 3.22 6.29 6.97
CA LEU A 62 2.01 6.72 7.68
C LEU A 62 2.23 6.83 9.18
N ASP A 63 2.95 5.88 9.79
CA ASP A 63 3.30 5.91 11.20
C ASP A 63 4.18 7.13 11.54
N LEU A 64 5.19 7.40 10.69
CA LEU A 64 6.03 8.59 10.82
C LEU A 64 5.20 9.88 10.74
N ARG A 65 4.23 9.95 9.81
CA ARG A 65 3.34 11.12 9.70
C ARG A 65 2.48 11.29 10.94
N ALA A 66 1.88 10.21 11.44
CA ALA A 66 1.06 10.26 12.65
C ALA A 66 1.87 10.73 13.86
N HIS A 67 3.12 10.25 13.99
CA HIS A 67 4.04 10.69 15.03
C HIS A 67 4.38 12.19 14.93
N LEU A 68 4.65 12.69 13.72
CA LEU A 68 4.93 14.11 13.48
C LEU A 68 3.73 15.00 13.82
N THR A 69 2.51 14.59 13.45
CA THR A 69 1.27 15.32 13.78
C THR A 69 0.99 15.32 15.28
N ALA A 70 1.17 14.19 15.97
CA ALA A 70 0.99 14.10 17.42
C ALA A 70 1.98 14.98 18.20
N SER A 71 3.19 15.19 17.65
CA SER A 71 4.25 15.99 18.27
C SER A 71 4.08 17.50 18.09
N ARG A 72 3.14 17.97 17.25
CA ARG A 72 2.81 19.39 17.05
C ARG A 72 1.28 19.60 17.08
N PRO A 73 0.63 19.53 18.27
CA PRO A 73 -0.80 19.74 18.38
C PRO A 73 -1.25 21.20 18.10
N ASP A 74 -0.32 22.16 18.09
CA ASP A 74 -0.60 23.60 18.00
C ASP A 74 -0.40 24.18 16.59
N GLU A 75 0.10 23.37 15.65
CA GLU A 75 0.17 23.75 14.23
C GLU A 75 -1.07 23.23 13.51
N ALA A 76 -2.25 23.55 14.06
CA ALA A 76 -3.46 23.59 13.26
C ALA A 76 -3.19 24.61 12.15
N ILE A 77 -2.71 24.12 11.00
CA ILE A 77 -2.67 24.89 9.77
C ILE A 77 -4.09 25.45 9.65
N PRO A 78 -4.29 26.79 9.70
CA PRO A 78 -5.59 27.32 9.38
C PRO A 78 -5.88 26.79 7.99
N VAL A 79 -6.89 25.94 7.87
CA VAL A 79 -7.50 25.64 6.58
C VAL A 79 -7.87 27.02 6.07
N ILE A 80 -7.04 27.59 5.19
CA ILE A 80 -7.46 28.73 4.41
C ILE A 80 -8.63 28.14 3.64
N GLU A 81 -9.83 28.51 4.03
CA GLU A 81 -11.02 28.29 3.24
C GLU A 81 -10.98 29.30 2.09
N PRO A 82 -10.69 28.89 0.85
CA PRO A 82 -11.31 29.54 -0.28
C PRO A 82 -12.27 28.60 -1.02
N ILE A 83 -12.25 27.29 -0.73
CA ILE A 83 -13.02 26.31 -1.51
C ILE A 83 -14.52 26.32 -1.15
N VAL A 84 -14.87 26.54 0.13
CA VAL A 84 -16.29 26.63 0.53
C VAL A 84 -16.98 27.85 -0.12
N SER A 85 -16.24 28.94 -0.33
CA SER A 85 -16.76 30.15 -1.00
C SER A 85 -17.00 29.95 -2.51
N ALA A 86 -16.14 29.16 -3.19
CA ALA A 86 -16.31 28.87 -4.61
C ALA A 86 -17.55 28.02 -4.92
N VAL A 87 -17.93 27.11 -4.02
CA VAL A 87 -19.13 26.26 -4.17
C VAL A 87 -20.43 27.06 -3.96
N GLN A 88 -20.41 28.10 -3.12
CA GLN A 88 -21.56 28.99 -2.92
C GLN A 88 -21.81 29.94 -4.11
N GLN A 89 -20.76 30.31 -4.84
CA GLN A 89 -20.87 31.19 -6.01
C GLN A 89 -21.45 30.49 -7.26
N CYS A 90 -21.36 29.15 -7.36
CA CYS A 90 -21.99 28.41 -8.46
C CYS A 90 -23.53 28.30 -8.35
N ARG A 91 -24.13 28.53 -7.17
CA ARG A 91 -25.60 28.40 -6.99
C ARG A 91 -26.41 29.67 -7.29
N LEU A 92 -25.77 30.80 -7.57
CA LEU A 92 -26.46 32.07 -7.89
C LEU A 92 -26.44 32.41 -9.39
N GLY A 93 -25.88 31.54 -10.23
CA GLY A 93 -25.73 31.78 -11.68
C GLY A 93 -26.81 31.19 -12.59
N GLU A 94 -27.81 30.46 -12.07
CA GLU A 94 -28.87 29.83 -12.87
C GLU A 94 -30.25 30.50 -12.73
N ALA A 95 -30.28 31.77 -12.34
CA ALA A 95 -31.50 32.58 -12.32
C ALA A 95 -31.27 33.95 -13.00
N ALA A 96 -31.07 33.91 -14.31
CA ALA A 96 -31.25 35.06 -15.21
C ALA A 96 -31.64 34.58 -16.60
#